data_AF-A0A368GXU2-F1
#
_entry.id   AF-A0A368GXU2-F1
#
_cell.length_a   1.000
_cell.length_b   1.000
_cell.length_c   1.000
_cell.angle_alpha   90.00
_cell.angle_beta   90.00
_cell.angle_gamma   90.00
#
_symmetry.space_group_name_H-M   'P 1'
#
loop_
_entity.id
_entity.type
_entity.pdbx_description
1 polymer ?
#
loop_
_entity_poly.entity_id
_entity_poly.type
_entity_poly.pdbx_seq_one_letter_code
_entity_poly.pdbx_strand_id
1 'polypeptide(L)'
;MKKLQVESIGDGYLCVSGLPTRNGCNHIREIAEMSLCFMDYVSSFRIPELPKENIELRIGINSGPCVAGIVGLSMPRYCLFGDTVNTASRMESNGKGLNL
;
A
#
# COMPACT_ATOMS: atom_id res chain seq x y z
N MET A 1 -7.64 -16.01 5.90
CA MET A 1 -7.37 -15.01 4.84
C MET A 1 -7.36 -13.63 5.48
N LYS A 2 -6.23 -12.92 5.48
CA LYS A 2 -6.14 -11.54 5.95
C LYS A 2 -6.93 -10.65 4.98
N LYS A 3 -7.86 -9.82 5.48
CA LYS A 3 -8.65 -8.92 4.63
C LYS A 3 -7.95 -7.57 4.56
N LEU A 4 -7.16 -7.39 3.51
CA LEU A 4 -6.57 -6.12 3.14
C LEU A 4 -7.46 -5.45 2.10
N GLN A 5 -7.76 -4.18 2.31
CA GLN A 5 -8.41 -3.37 1.30
C GLN A 5 -7.35 -2.72 0.41
N VAL A 6 -7.52 -2.80 -0.90
CA VAL A 6 -6.57 -2.29 -1.89
C VAL A 6 -7.28 -1.35 -2.86
N GLU A 7 -6.68 -0.19 -3.11
CA GLU A 7 -7.09 0.78 -4.12
C GLU A 7 -5.89 1.09 -5.04
N SER A 8 -6.09 1.07 -6.36
CA SER A 8 -5.05 1.45 -7.32
C SER A 8 -5.00 2.97 -7.46
N ILE A 9 -3.80 3.55 -7.36
CA ILE A 9 -3.57 4.99 -7.45
C ILE A 9 -2.35 5.24 -8.34
N GLY A 10 -2.58 5.76 -9.54
CA GLY A 10 -1.51 6.01 -10.51
C GLY A 10 -0.76 4.73 -10.88
N ASP A 11 0.54 4.71 -10.64
CA ASP A 11 1.45 3.59 -10.83
C ASP A 11 1.61 2.70 -9.57
N GLY A 12 0.93 3.04 -8.48
CA GLY A 12 1.02 2.35 -7.20
C GLY A 12 -0.29 1.79 -6.67
N TYR A 13 -0.20 1.20 -5.48
CA TYR A 13 -1.33 0.63 -4.75
C TYR A 13 -1.37 1.16 -3.32
N LEU A 14 -2.56 1.56 -2.88
CA LEU A 14 -2.86 1.87 -1.48
C LEU A 14 -3.45 0.62 -0.82
N CYS A 15 -2.74 0.07 0.16
CA CYS A 15 -3.17 -1.11 0.91
C CYS A 15 -3.46 -0.73 2.37
N VAL A 16 -4.60 -1.18 2.90
CA VAL A 16 -5.05 -0.85 4.25
C VAL A 16 -5.54 -2.09 5.00
N SER A 17 -5.17 -2.19 6.28
CA SER A 17 -5.66 -3.21 7.20
C SER A 17 -6.45 -2.57 8.35
N GLY A 18 -7.41 -3.32 8.91
CA GLY A 18 -8.28 -2.85 10.00
C GLY A 18 -9.55 -2.15 9.53
N LEU A 19 -9.88 -2.24 8.24
CA LEU A 19 -11.10 -1.72 7.63
C LEU A 19 -11.79 -2.76 6.72
N PRO A 20 -13.13 -2.72 6.60
CA PRO A 20 -14.06 -1.93 7.42
C PRO A 20 -14.17 -2.46 8.86
N THR A 21 -13.72 -3.71 9.09
CA THR A 21 -13.70 -4.34 10.40
C THR A 21 -12.37 -4.08 11.09
N ARG A 22 -12.41 -3.43 12.26
CA ARG A 22 -11.23 -3.22 13.10
C ARG A 22 -10.65 -4.56 13.54
N ASN A 23 -9.32 -4.68 13.49
CA ASN A 23 -8.59 -5.90 13.86
C ASN A 23 -7.59 -5.67 15.01
N GLY A 24 -7.85 -4.68 15.88
CA GLY A 24 -6.96 -4.34 17.00
C GLY A 24 -5.61 -3.83 16.51
N CYS A 25 -4.50 -4.26 17.11
CA CYS A 25 -3.15 -3.88 16.67
C CYS A 25 -2.61 -4.75 15.52
N ASN A 26 -3.40 -5.72 15.02
CA ASN A 26 -2.93 -6.61 13.96
C ASN A 26 -2.72 -5.88 12.63
N HIS A 27 -3.40 -4.76 12.37
CA HIS A 27 -3.22 -4.02 11.12
C HIS A 27 -1.77 -3.63 10.85
N ILE A 28 -1.02 -3.24 11.90
CA ILE A 28 0.38 -2.83 11.75
C ILE A 28 1.22 -4.02 11.29
N ARG A 29 1.03 -5.17 11.95
CA ARG A 29 1.73 -6.41 11.62
C ARG A 29 1.41 -6.87 10.20
N GLU A 30 0.14 -6.86 9.82
CA GLU A 30 -0.29 -7.30 8.48
C GLU A 30 0.32 -6.45 7.36
N ILE A 31 0.32 -5.12 7.52
CA ILE A 31 0.91 -4.21 6.54
C ILE A 31 2.44 -4.33 6.51
N ALA A 32 3.10 -4.38 7.67
CA ALA A 32 4.55 -4.55 7.72
C ALA A 32 5.03 -5.88 7.12
N GLU A 33 4.37 -6.99 7.45
CA GLU A 33 4.68 -8.31 6.85
C GLU A 33 4.47 -8.30 5.34
N MET A 34 3.36 -7.73 4.85
CA MET A 34 3.09 -7.59 3.42
C MET A 34 4.19 -6.77 2.72
N SER A 35 4.59 -5.64 3.30
CA SER A 35 5.65 -4.79 2.74
C SER A 35 6.98 -5.53 2.64
N LEU A 36 7.38 -6.27 3.69
CA LEU A 36 8.61 -7.07 3.65
C LEU A 36 8.55 -8.17 2.59
N CYS A 37 7.42 -8.89 2.49
CA CYS A 37 7.23 -9.90 1.45
C CYS A 37 7.32 -9.32 0.03
N PHE A 38 6.77 -8.12 -0.20
CA PHE A 38 6.88 -7.48 -1.51
C PHE A 38 8.31 -7.07 -1.85
N MET A 39 9.06 -6.55 -0.88
CA MET A 39 10.46 -6.17 -1.09
C MET A 39 11.31 -7.39 -1.43
N ASP A 40 11.08 -8.52 -0.74
CA ASP A 40 11.75 -9.79 -1.01
C ASP A 40 11.37 -10.34 -2.41
N TYR A 41 10.08 -10.34 -2.74
CA TYR A 41 9.60 -10.79 -4.04
C TYR A 41 10.16 -9.96 -5.20
N VAL A 42 10.13 -8.62 -5.10
CA VAL A 42 10.61 -7.72 -6.15
C VAL A 42 12.12 -7.88 -6.40
N SER A 43 12.91 -8.23 -5.36
CA SER A 43 14.35 -8.46 -5.54
C SER A 43 14.67 -9.57 -6.56
N SER A 44 13.83 -10.60 -6.61
CA SER A 44 13.97 -11.76 -7.51
C SER A 44 13.10 -11.67 -8.77
N PHE A 45 12.12 -10.77 -8.78
CA PHE A 45 11.21 -10.60 -9.91
C PHE A 45 11.92 -9.95 -11.10
N ARG A 46 11.69 -10.50 -12.30
CA ARG A 46 12.19 -9.95 -13.56
C ARG A 46 11.06 -9.93 -14.57
N ILE A 47 10.98 -8.84 -15.33
CA ILE A 47 10.03 -8.70 -16.43
C ILE A 47 10.57 -9.51 -17.61
N PRO A 48 9.85 -10.52 -18.14
CA PRO A 48 10.34 -11.35 -19.24
C PRO A 48 10.75 -10.55 -20.49
N GLU A 49 10.00 -9.49 -20.80
CA GLU A 49 10.24 -8.61 -21.94
C GLU A 49 11.38 -7.61 -21.70
N LEU A 50 11.75 -7.36 -20.44
CA LEU A 50 12.77 -6.40 -20.02
C LEU A 50 13.70 -7.01 -18.96
N PRO A 51 14.47 -8.06 -19.30
CA PRO A 51 15.24 -8.84 -18.32
C PRO A 51 16.42 -8.09 -17.70
N LYS A 52 16.82 -6.94 -18.29
CA LYS A 52 17.89 -6.08 -17.79
C LYS A 52 17.39 -4.98 -16.84
N GLU A 53 16.09 -4.72 -16.83
CA GLU A 53 15.49 -3.70 -15.99
C GLU A 53 15.11 -4.31 -14.64
N ASN A 54 15.47 -3.63 -13.56
CA ASN A 54 15.02 -3.99 -12.22
C ASN A 54 13.83 -3.11 -11.87
N ILE A 55 12.79 -3.71 -11.30
CA ILE A 55 11.67 -2.94 -10.76
C ILE A 55 12.10 -2.36 -9.41
N GLU A 56 12.09 -1.03 -9.32
CA GLU A 56 12.28 -0.34 -8.04
C GLU A 56 10.93 -0.23 -7.32
N LEU A 57 10.85 -0.81 -6.13
CA LEU A 57 9.69 -0.65 -5.25
C LEU A 57 9.99 0.38 -4.16
N ARG A 58 9.05 1.30 -3.95
CA ARG A 58 9.01 2.20 -2.80
C ARG A 58 7.77 1.90 -1.97
N ILE A 59 7.94 1.83 -0.66
CA ILE A 59 6.84 1.55 0.27
C ILE A 59 6.89 2.57 1.42
N GLY A 60 5.82 3.34 1.57
CA GLY A 60 5.56 4.18 2.74
C GLY A 60 4.49 3.55 3.63
N ILE A 61 4.73 3.50 4.94
CA ILE A 61 3.79 2.92 5.91
C ILE A 61 3.56 3.92 7.03
N ASN A 62 2.29 4.17 7.35
CA ASN A 62 1.92 4.93 8.54
C ASN A 62 0.66 4.32 9.17
N SER A 63 0.50 4.49 10.49
CA SER A 63 -0.65 3.99 11.24
C SER A 63 -1.31 5.11 12.04
N GLY A 64 -2.64 5.17 12.02
CA GLY A 64 -3.39 6.21 12.71
C GLY A 64 -4.85 6.25 12.29
N PRO A 65 -5.63 7.22 12.81
CA PRO A 65 -7.02 7.39 12.43
C PRO A 65 -7.13 7.80 10.96
N CYS A 66 -8.16 7.30 10.28
CA CYS A 66 -8.53 7.71 8.93
C CYS A 66 -10.06 7.71 8.79
N VAL A 67 -10.54 8.35 7.74
CA VAL A 67 -11.95 8.36 7.35
C VAL A 67 -12.07 7.51 6.09
N ALA A 68 -13.07 6.64 6.04
CA ALA A 68 -13.37 5.85 4.86
C ALA A 68 -14.84 6.02 4.47
N GLY A 69 -15.12 6.06 3.18
CA GLY A 69 -16.47 6.29 2.67
C GLY A 69 -16.62 5.93 1.20
N ILE A 70 -17.87 5.91 0.75
CA ILE A 70 -18.20 5.67 -0.66
C ILE A 70 -18.30 7.03 -1.37
N VAL A 71 -17.55 7.18 -2.46
CA VAL A 71 -17.52 8.38 -3.29
C VAL A 71 -18.04 8.06 -4.69
N GLY A 72 -18.92 8.92 -5.22
CA GLY A 72 -19.51 8.77 -6.54
C GLY A 72 -20.89 8.09 -6.51
N LEU A 73 -21.85 8.65 -7.26
CA LEU A 73 -23.21 8.12 -7.35
C LEU A 73 -23.32 7.03 -8.43
N SER A 74 -22.78 7.27 -9.63
CA SER A 74 -22.84 6.31 -10.75
C SER A 74 -21.73 5.26 -10.72
N MET A 75 -20.57 5.62 -10.17
CA MET A 75 -19.43 4.72 -9.99
C MET A 75 -18.91 4.83 -8.55
N PRO A 76 -19.57 4.16 -7.59
CA PRO A 76 -19.19 4.22 -6.19
C PRO A 76 -17.81 3.59 -5.97
N ARG A 77 -16.90 4.36 -5.38
CA ARG A 77 -15.55 3.92 -4.97
C ARG A 77 -15.42 4.03 -3.47
N TYR A 78 -14.87 3.01 -2.83
CA TYR A 78 -14.54 3.10 -1.41
C TYR A 78 -13.19 3.80 -1.27
N CYS A 79 -13.23 5.05 -0.84
CA CYS A 79 -12.05 5.91 -0.74
C CYS A 79 -11.67 6.14 0.72
N LEU A 80 -10.35 6.26 0.97
CA LEU A 80 -9.78 6.59 2.26
C LEU A 80 -9.19 8.00 2.28
N PHE A 81 -9.41 8.72 3.37
CA PHE A 81 -8.96 10.08 3.57
C PHE A 81 -8.37 10.29 4.96
N GLY A 82 -7.54 11.32 5.10
CA GLY A 82 -7.02 11.81 6.38
C GLY A 82 -5.50 11.89 6.44
N ASP A 83 -5.01 12.51 7.51
CA ASP A 83 -3.58 12.79 7.70
C ASP A 83 -2.72 11.53 7.76
N THR A 84 -3.28 10.43 8.26
CA THR A 84 -2.59 9.13 8.27
C THR A 84 -2.24 8.68 6.85
N VAL A 85 -3.20 8.80 5.92
CA VAL A 85 -3.04 8.43 4.50
C VAL A 85 -2.05 9.38 3.82
N ASN A 86 -2.19 10.69 4.04
CA ASN A 86 -1.30 11.69 3.48
C ASN A 86 0.15 11.53 3.97
N THR A 87 0.33 11.16 5.24
CA THR A 87 1.65 10.89 5.81
C THR A 87 2.25 9.61 5.22
N ALA A 88 1.47 8.53 5.07
CA ALA A 88 1.94 7.32 4.40
C ALA A 88 2.38 7.60 2.95
N SER A 89 1.59 8.38 2.21
CA SER A 89 1.95 8.82 0.86
C SER A 89 3.25 9.63 0.85
N ARG A 90 3.42 10.58 1.77
CA ARG A 90 4.69 11.31 1.90
C ARG A 90 5.86 10.40 2.26
N MET A 91 5.65 9.38 3.10
CA MET A 91 6.70 8.40 3.42
C MET A 91 7.11 7.56 2.22
N GLU A 92 6.18 7.23 1.32
CA GLU A 92 6.48 6.56 0.05
C GLU A 92 7.27 7.50 -0.87
N SER A 93 6.78 8.72 -1.09
CA SER A 93 7.32 9.62 -2.11
C SER A 93 8.67 10.23 -1.71
N ASN A 94 8.96 10.32 -0.41
CA ASN A 94 10.29 10.70 0.10
C ASN A 94 11.20 9.47 0.34
N GLY A 95 10.70 8.26 0.12
CA GLY A 95 11.48 7.04 0.20
C GLY A 95 12.46 6.93 -0.97
N LYS A 96 13.62 6.32 -0.73
CA LYS A 96 14.52 5.92 -1.82
C LYS A 96 14.00 4.63 -2.44
N GLY A 97 14.06 4.54 -3.77
CA GLY A 97 13.86 3.28 -4.48
C GLY A 97 14.83 2.24 -3.96
N LEU A 98 14.34 1.01 -3.79
CA LEU A 98 15.18 -0.12 -3.41
C LEU A 98 16.18 -0.39 -4.54
N ASN A 99 17.40 0.11 -4.38
CA ASN A 99 18.55 -0.24 -5.21
C ASN A 99 19.24 -1.46 -4.58
N LEU A 100 18.79 -2.66 -4.92
CA LEU A 100 19.50 -3.91 -4.62
C LEU A 100 20.34 -4.35 -5.82
#